data_AF-A0A7V9ES14-F1
#
_entry.id   AF-A0A7V9ES14-F1
#
_cell.length_a   1.000
_cell.length_b   1.000
_cell.length_c   1.000
_cell.angle_alpha   90.00
_cell.angle_beta   90.00
_cell.angle_gamma   90.00
#
_symmetry.space_group_name_H-M   'P 1'
#
loop_
_entity.id
_entity.type
_entity.pdbx_description
1 polymer ?
#
loop_
_entity_poly.entity_id
_entity_poly.type
_entity_poly.pdbx_seq_one_letter_code
_entity_poly.pdbx_strand_id
1 'polypeptide(L)'
;MYSIFARIGGSGLDTDAFETLRASYRGGFLGKAVAYDNRQTEIPASKIHSLRWHPVRLLSSLESPYYYGAKKKYLDWIAARQLATGRYDMFHSWSGDCLLSLREAQKRGIPSILE
;
A
#
# COMPACT_ATOMS: atom_id res chain seq x y z
N MET A 1 3.85 4.04 7.59
CA MET A 1 3.04 3.90 6.36
C MET A 1 3.09 2.45 5.92
N TYR A 2 1.96 1.89 5.49
CA TYR A 2 1.85 0.52 5.00
C TYR A 2 1.45 0.49 3.53
N SER A 3 2.01 -0.40 2.72
CA SER A 3 1.58 -0.61 1.32
C SER A 3 1.55 -2.07 0.93
N ILE A 4 0.48 -2.49 0.24
CA ILE A 4 0.33 -3.88 -0.20
C ILE A 4 -0.36 -3.99 -1.55
N PHE A 5 0.07 -4.98 -2.35
CA PHE A 5 -0.60 -5.37 -3.59
C PHE A 5 -1.81 -6.28 -3.35
N ALA A 6 -2.67 -5.90 -2.41
CA ALA A 6 -3.86 -6.65 -2.02
C ALA A 6 -4.99 -5.68 -1.69
N ARG A 7 -6.14 -6.22 -1.32
CA ARG A 7 -7.23 -5.46 -0.69
C ARG A 7 -7.06 -5.52 0.82
N ILE A 8 -7.78 -4.68 1.54
CA ILE A 8 -7.86 -4.74 2.99
C ILE A 8 -9.19 -5.35 3.40
N GLY A 9 -9.16 -6.57 3.94
CA GLY A 9 -10.34 -7.34 4.35
C GLY A 9 -10.84 -8.27 3.24
N GLY A 10 -11.21 -9.49 3.61
CA GLY A 10 -11.60 -10.55 2.68
C GLY A 10 -11.08 -11.91 3.11
N SER A 11 -10.40 -12.60 2.19
CA SER A 11 -9.80 -13.92 2.39
C SER A 11 -8.35 -13.94 1.89
N GLY A 12 -7.51 -14.82 2.46
CA GLY A 12 -6.10 -14.96 2.07
C GLY A 12 -5.30 -13.71 2.41
N LEU A 13 -4.46 -13.24 1.49
CA LEU A 13 -3.63 -12.03 1.67
C LEU A 13 -4.45 -10.79 2.05
N ASP A 14 -5.71 -10.69 1.62
CA ASP A 14 -6.58 -9.58 1.99
C ASP A 14 -6.88 -9.57 3.51
N THR A 15 -6.93 -10.75 4.14
CA THR A 15 -7.09 -10.93 5.60
C THR A 15 -5.80 -10.60 6.34
N ASP A 16 -4.66 -11.12 5.88
CA ASP A 16 -3.36 -10.86 6.51
C ASP A 16 -3.02 -9.36 6.52
N ALA A 17 -3.32 -8.68 5.40
CA ALA A 17 -3.23 -7.23 5.28
C ALA A 17 -4.10 -6.50 6.29
N PHE A 18 -5.34 -6.98 6.47
CA PHE A 18 -6.26 -6.38 7.44
C PHE A 18 -5.79 -6.59 8.88
N GLU A 19 -5.31 -7.78 9.23
CA GLU A 19 -4.83 -8.08 10.57
C GLU A 19 -3.61 -7.25 10.96
N THR A 20 -2.65 -7.12 10.04
CA THR A 20 -1.48 -6.25 10.21
C THR A 20 -1.89 -4.79 10.43
N LEU A 21 -2.81 -4.29 9.61
CA LEU A 21 -3.32 -2.92 9.75
C LEU A 21 -4.15 -2.72 11.01
N ARG A 22 -4.92 -3.73 11.41
CA ARG A 22 -5.75 -3.72 12.62
C ARG A 22 -4.88 -3.66 13.86
N ALA A 23 -3.83 -4.48 13.94
CA ALA A 23 -2.85 -4.42 15.01
C ALA A 23 -2.20 -3.03 15.09
N SER A 24 -1.76 -2.49 13.96
CA SER A 24 -1.17 -1.15 13.88
C SER A 24 -2.13 -0.03 14.28
N TYR A 25 -3.40 -0.16 13.91
CA TYR A 25 -4.44 0.81 14.25
C TYR A 25 -4.76 0.79 15.75
N ARG A 26 -4.99 -0.40 16.31
CA ARG A 26 -5.25 -0.58 17.74
C ARG A 26 -4.06 -0.19 18.61
N GLY A 27 -2.84 -0.38 18.10
CA GLY A 27 -1.61 0.08 18.74
C GLY A 27 -1.37 1.59 18.65
N GLY A 28 -2.20 2.35 17.93
CA GLY A 28 -2.12 3.81 17.85
C GLY A 28 -1.05 4.35 16.90
N PHE A 29 -0.31 3.51 16.18
CA PHE A 29 0.81 3.91 15.32
C PHE A 29 0.52 3.80 13.81
N LEU A 30 -0.70 3.41 13.41
CA LEU A 30 -1.07 3.44 11.99
C LEU A 30 -1.18 4.88 11.46
N GLY A 31 -0.19 5.29 10.67
CA GLY A 31 -0.24 6.55 9.92
C GLY A 31 -1.18 6.50 8.71
N LYS A 32 -0.80 5.74 7.67
CA LYS A 32 -1.56 5.58 6.42
C LYS A 32 -1.29 4.22 5.78
N ALA A 33 -2.29 3.64 5.13
CA ALA A 33 -2.19 2.44 4.31
C ALA A 33 -2.52 2.74 2.84
N VAL A 34 -1.84 2.10 1.89
CA VAL A 34 -2.15 2.14 0.45
C VAL A 34 -2.42 0.73 -0.04
N ALA A 35 -3.60 0.48 -0.62
CA ALA A 35 -4.03 -0.85 -1.04
C ALA A 35 -5.06 -0.77 -2.18
N TYR A 36 -5.32 -1.86 -2.88
CA TYR A 36 -6.23 -1.87 -4.04
C TYR A 36 -7.71 -1.77 -3.70
N ASP A 37 -8.09 -2.04 -2.46
CA ASP A 37 -9.47 -1.90 -2.03
C ASP A 37 -9.55 -1.84 -0.50
N ASN A 38 -10.63 -1.25 0.01
CA ASN A 38 -10.96 -1.27 1.44
C ASN A 38 -12.32 -1.96 1.62
N ARG A 39 -12.31 -3.17 2.19
CA ARG A 39 -13.49 -4.03 2.40
C ARG A 39 -13.84 -4.22 3.88
N GLN A 40 -13.05 -3.65 4.77
CA GLN A 40 -13.26 -3.66 6.21
C GLN A 40 -13.91 -2.35 6.68
N THR A 41 -14.45 -2.34 7.89
CA THR A 41 -15.15 -1.17 8.49
C THR A 41 -14.60 -0.73 9.84
N GLU A 42 -13.59 -1.41 10.39
CA GLU A 42 -12.99 -1.13 11.71
C GLU A 42 -12.02 0.06 11.69
N ILE A 43 -11.15 0.12 10.69
CA ILE A 43 -10.16 1.18 10.51
C ILE A 43 -10.83 2.32 9.72
N PRO A 44 -10.75 3.58 10.19
CA PRO A 44 -11.29 4.73 9.48
C PRO A 44 -10.78 4.81 8.05
N ALA A 45 -11.69 5.01 7.08
CA ALA A 45 -11.34 5.12 5.67
C ALA A 45 -10.34 6.25 5.39
N SER A 46 -10.31 7.29 6.24
CA SER A 46 -9.31 8.36 6.17
C SER A 46 -7.87 7.87 6.36
N LYS A 47 -7.64 6.71 7.00
CA LYS A 47 -6.32 6.08 7.13
C LYS A 47 -5.95 5.17 5.96
N ILE A 48 -6.88 4.86 5.05
CA ILE A 48 -6.66 3.93 3.93
C ILE A 48 -6.85 4.66 2.60
N HIS A 49 -5.78 4.75 1.81
CA HIS A 49 -5.84 5.20 0.43
C HIS A 49 -6.14 4.00 -0.49
N SER A 50 -7.41 3.89 -0.90
CA SER A 50 -7.86 2.83 -1.79
C SER A 50 -7.54 3.16 -3.25
N LEU A 51 -6.90 2.21 -3.94
CA LEU A 51 -6.65 2.24 -5.37
C LEU A 51 -7.72 1.48 -6.15
N ARG A 52 -8.95 1.28 -5.62
CA ARG A 52 -10.04 0.60 -6.34
C ARG A 52 -10.33 1.25 -7.70
N TRP A 53 -10.24 2.58 -7.71
CA TRP A 53 -10.41 3.42 -8.90
C TRP A 53 -9.06 3.99 -9.29
N HIS A 54 -8.36 3.30 -10.19
CA HIS A 54 -7.03 3.67 -10.64
C HIS A 54 -6.95 3.67 -12.18
N PRO A 55 -6.18 4.58 -12.79
CA PRO A 55 -6.13 4.76 -14.24
C PRO A 55 -5.54 3.55 -14.97
N VAL A 56 -4.68 2.75 -14.31
CA VAL A 56 -4.11 1.53 -14.90
C VAL A 56 -5.19 0.53 -15.31
N ARG A 57 -6.44 0.62 -14.80
CA ARG A 57 -7.57 -0.21 -15.28
C ARG A 57 -7.83 -0.06 -16.78
N LEU A 58 -7.47 1.07 -17.37
CA LEU A 58 -7.58 1.30 -18.82
C LEU A 58 -6.62 0.42 -19.64
N LEU A 59 -5.60 -0.14 -18.99
CA LEU A 59 -4.63 -1.05 -19.59
C LEU A 59 -5.01 -2.53 -19.40
N SER A 60 -6.27 -2.83 -19.06
CA SER A 60 -6.73 -4.20 -18.82
C SER A 60 -6.73 -5.09 -20.06
N SER A 61 -6.54 -4.52 -21.26
CA SER A 61 -6.35 -5.25 -22.51
C SER A 61 -4.93 -5.82 -22.69
N LEU A 62 -3.97 -5.40 -21.88
CA LEU A 62 -2.61 -5.97 -21.90
C LEU A 62 -2.61 -7.39 -21.33
N GLU A 63 -1.63 -8.19 -21.73
CA GLU A 63 -1.44 -9.50 -21.12
C GLU A 63 -1.20 -9.39 -19.60
N SER A 64 -1.58 -10.44 -18.88
CA SER A 64 -1.54 -10.50 -17.42
C SER A 64 -0.22 -9.99 -16.82
N PRO A 65 0.98 -10.43 -17.28
CA PRO A 65 2.24 -9.96 -16.70
C PRO A 65 2.42 -8.44 -16.79
N TYR A 66 2.04 -7.84 -17.92
CA TYR A 66 2.17 -6.40 -18.14
C TYR A 66 1.10 -5.61 -17.38
N TYR A 67 -0.15 -6.08 -17.35
CA TYR A 67 -1.21 -5.42 -16.62
C TYR A 67 -0.94 -5.42 -15.10
N TYR A 68 -0.62 -6.58 -14.53
CA TYR A 68 -0.29 -6.66 -13.10
C TYR A 68 1.03 -5.95 -12.77
N GLY A 69 2.02 -5.99 -13.65
CA GLY A 69 3.25 -5.21 -13.50
C GLY A 69 2.98 -3.69 -13.46
N ALA A 70 2.13 -3.18 -14.34
CA ALA A 70 1.72 -1.77 -14.33
C ALA A 70 0.96 -1.42 -13.03
N LYS A 71 0.10 -2.31 -12.54
CA LYS A 71 -0.59 -2.14 -11.26
C LYS A 71 0.39 -2.06 -10.09
N LYS A 72 1.40 -2.93 -10.01
CA LYS A 72 2.39 -2.91 -8.93
C LYS A 72 3.23 -1.62 -8.97
N LYS A 73 3.68 -1.19 -10.16
CA LYS A 73 4.38 0.09 -10.34
C LYS A 73 3.52 1.29 -9.94
N TYR A 74 2.22 1.25 -10.21
CA TYR A 74 1.30 2.31 -9.81
C TYR A 74 1.12 2.37 -8.29
N LEU A 75 1.02 1.22 -7.61
CA LEU A 75 1.01 1.15 -6.15
C LEU A 75 2.28 1.79 -5.57
N ASP A 76 3.45 1.40 -6.07
CA ASP A 76 4.74 1.94 -5.63
C ASP A 76 4.84 3.45 -5.87
N TRP A 77 4.37 3.93 -7.02
CA TRP A 77 4.34 5.36 -7.31
C TRP A 77 3.47 6.15 -6.33
N ILE A 78 2.27 5.65 -5.98
CA ILE A 78 1.41 6.30 -4.99
C ILE A 78 2.03 6.25 -3.59
N ALA A 79 2.58 5.10 -3.18
CA ALA A 79 3.24 4.94 -1.90
C ALA A 79 4.45 5.88 -1.78
N ALA A 80 5.29 5.98 -2.81
CA ALA A 80 6.39 6.93 -2.88
C ALA A 80 5.91 8.39 -2.76
N ARG A 81 4.81 8.78 -3.44
CA ARG A 81 4.24 10.13 -3.30
C ARG A 81 3.70 10.41 -1.89
N GLN A 82 3.11 9.41 -1.24
CA GLN A 82 2.67 9.52 0.14
C GLN A 82 3.89 9.73 1.06
N LEU A 83 4.94 8.92 0.94
CA LEU A 83 6.19 9.12 1.67
C LEU A 83 6.80 10.50 1.38
N ALA A 84 6.73 10.95 0.12
CA ALA A 84 7.26 12.22 -0.35
C ALA A 84 6.57 13.45 0.27
N THR A 85 5.36 13.31 0.80
CA THR A 85 4.56 14.45 1.27
C THR A 85 4.12 14.32 2.72
N GLY A 86 4.04 13.09 3.23
CA GLY A 86 3.69 12.79 4.61
C GLY A 86 4.88 12.80 5.55
N ARG A 87 4.58 12.71 6.84
CA ARG A 87 5.52 12.43 7.91
C ARG A 87 5.21 11.04 8.45
N TYR A 88 6.18 10.14 8.38
CA TYR A 88 6.04 8.77 8.84
C TYR A 88 7.33 8.35 9.53
N ASP A 89 7.20 7.63 10.63
CA ASP A 89 8.36 7.13 11.39
C ASP A 89 8.86 5.77 10.89
N MET A 90 8.06 5.11 10.04
CA MET A 90 8.37 3.79 9.48
C MET A 90 7.61 3.56 8.18
N PHE A 91 8.20 2.79 7.27
CA PHE A 91 7.55 2.27 6.07
C PHE A 91 7.54 0.74 6.08
N HIS A 92 6.42 0.14 5.74
CA HIS A 92 6.26 -1.31 5.63
C HIS A 92 5.58 -1.65 4.30
N SER A 93 6.23 -2.45 3.47
CA SER A 93 5.70 -2.90 2.19
C SER A 93 5.67 -4.42 2.11
N TRP A 94 4.62 -4.96 1.50
CA TRP A 94 4.49 -6.38 1.10
C TRP A 94 4.70 -6.58 -0.41
N SER A 95 5.20 -5.55 -1.10
CA SER A 95 5.37 -5.57 -2.55
C SER A 95 6.84 -5.55 -2.92
N GLY A 96 7.33 -6.62 -3.56
CA GLY A 96 8.69 -6.68 -4.10
C GLY A 96 8.99 -5.61 -5.16
N ASP A 97 7.96 -4.99 -5.73
CA ASP A 97 8.05 -3.91 -6.72
C ASP A 97 7.99 -2.51 -6.07
N CYS A 98 8.59 -2.31 -4.88
CA CYS A 98 8.51 -1.06 -4.10
C CYS A 98 9.79 -0.17 -4.14
N LEU A 99 10.60 -0.27 -5.20
CA LEU A 99 11.88 0.41 -5.29
C LEU A 99 11.78 1.95 -5.16
N LEU A 100 10.74 2.57 -5.73
CA LEU A 100 10.57 4.03 -5.63
C LEU A 100 10.25 4.43 -4.19
N SER A 101 9.39 3.68 -3.52
CA SER A 101 9.03 3.90 -2.12
C SER A 101 10.23 3.73 -1.20
N LEU A 102 11.03 2.68 -1.39
CA LEU A 102 12.26 2.45 -0.61
C LEU A 102 13.27 3.60 -0.80
N ARG A 103 13.46 4.08 -2.03
CA ARG A 103 14.33 5.23 -2.30
C ARG A 103 13.83 6.50 -1.62
N GLU A 104 12.52 6.73 -1.63
CA GLU A 104 11.95 7.92 -0.98
C GLU A 104 12.01 7.83 0.55
N ALA A 105 11.76 6.65 1.12
CA ALA A 105 11.94 6.40 2.54
C ALA A 105 13.40 6.63 2.97
N GLN A 106 14.36 6.11 2.19
CA GLN A 106 15.79 6.28 2.44
C GLN A 106 16.23 7.75 2.42
N LYS A 107 15.79 8.53 1.42
CA LYS A 107 16.05 9.99 1.36
C LYS A 107 15.55 10.75 2.58
N ARG A 108 14.52 10.24 3.25
CA ARG A 108 13.86 10.87 4.40
C ARG A 108 14.34 10.32 5.74
N GLY A 109 15.24 9.34 5.74
CA GLY A 109 15.64 8.64 6.95
C GLY A 109 14.51 7.81 7.58
N ILE A 110 13.53 7.38 6.79
CA ILE A 110 12.41 6.56 7.26
C ILE A 110 12.85 5.09 7.20
N PRO A 111 12.97 4.38 8.35
CA PRO A 111 13.29 2.96 8.36
C PRO A 111 12.20 2.17 7.63
N SER A 112 12.62 1.16 6.87
CA SER A 112 11.73 0.39 6.00
C SER A 112 11.82 -1.10 6.27
N ILE A 113 10.68 -1.79 6.28
CA ILE A 113 10.57 -3.25 6.27
C ILE A 113 9.91 -3.68 4.96
N LEU A 114 10.48 -4.72 4.35
CA LEU A 114 9.92 -5.40 3.20
C LEU A 114 9.61 -6.85 3.59
N GLU A 115 8.38 -7.28 3.35
CA GLU A 115 7.91 -8.66 3.50
C GLU A 115 7.54 -9.26 2.14
#